data_AF-A0A957J4P0-F1
#
_entry.id   AF-A0A957J4P0-F1
#
_cell.length_a   1.000
_cell.length_b   1.000
_cell.length_c   1.000
_cell.angle_alpha   90.00
_cell.angle_beta   90.00
_cell.angle_gamma   90.00
#
_symmetry.space_group_name_H-M   'P 1'
#
loop_
_entity.id
_entity.type
_entity.pdbx_description
1 polymer ?
#
loop_
_entity_poly.entity_id
_entity_poly.type
_entity_poly.pdbx_seq_one_letter_code
_entity_poly.pdbx_strand_id
1 'polypeptide(L)'
;MHDETVFKAEEARKVRREVSLPALGLIGIGVFLLATNMMGIHLIDIFWVVLVMMPGLLLLWPAYTATPERSRCLAFLAVPGAMLMAIGLLLFVMNLTGHFEAWAYSWTLVLAAAAYGVMYIRRFNPEHRAHERGRRFVHAM
;
A
#
# COMPACT_ATOMS: atom_id res chain seq x y z
N MET A 1 42.17 -11.65 -37.30
CA MET A 1 42.34 -10.99 -35.98
C MET A 1 42.07 -9.48 -36.00
N HIS A 2 42.25 -8.76 -37.12
CA HIS A 2 41.91 -7.33 -37.19
C HIS A 2 40.39 -7.06 -37.12
N ASP A 3 39.58 -7.86 -37.83
CA ASP A 3 38.12 -7.64 -37.91
C ASP A 3 37.38 -7.79 -36.57
N GLU A 4 37.86 -8.64 -35.67
CA GLU A 4 37.28 -8.81 -34.32
C GLU A 4 37.43 -7.55 -33.45
N THR A 5 38.53 -6.81 -33.63
CA THR A 5 38.78 -5.58 -32.86
C THR A 5 37.92 -4.42 -33.35
N VAL A 6 37.64 -4.37 -34.66
CA VAL A 6 36.77 -3.36 -35.27
C VAL A 6 35.31 -3.61 -34.88
N PHE A 7 34.89 -4.88 -34.87
CA PHE A 7 33.52 -5.26 -34.49
C PHE A 7 33.21 -4.94 -33.02
N LYS A 8 34.14 -5.22 -32.10
CA LYS A 8 34.00 -4.84 -30.68
C LYS A 8 33.99 -3.32 -30.47
N ALA A 9 34.77 -2.58 -31.26
CA ALA A 9 34.79 -1.12 -31.19
C ALA A 9 33.47 -0.49 -31.67
N GLU A 10 32.84 -1.08 -32.69
CA GLU A 10 31.51 -0.66 -33.16
C GLU A 10 30.39 -1.00 -32.18
N GLU A 11 30.39 -2.20 -31.58
CA GLU A 11 29.40 -2.56 -30.55
C GLU A 11 29.53 -1.68 -29.30
N ALA A 12 30.73 -1.43 -28.81
CA ALA A 12 30.96 -0.55 -27.66
C ALA A 12 30.51 0.90 -27.94
N ARG A 13 30.56 1.34 -29.20
CA ARG A 13 30.11 2.68 -29.63
C ARG A 13 28.58 2.73 -29.78
N LYS A 14 27.92 1.65 -30.22
CA LYS A 14 26.46 1.52 -30.27
C LYS A 14 25.84 1.52 -28.87
N VAL A 15 26.41 0.72 -27.95
CA VAL A 15 25.99 0.67 -26.54
C VAL A 15 26.18 2.01 -25.82
N ARG A 16 27.22 2.79 -26.18
CA ARG A 16 27.49 4.11 -25.59
C ARG A 16 26.63 5.25 -26.17
N ARG A 17 26.15 5.12 -27.42
CA ARG A 17 25.43 6.20 -28.13
C ARG A 17 23.92 6.13 -27.97
N GLU A 18 23.39 4.99 -27.56
CA GLU A 18 22.01 4.90 -27.08
C GLU A 18 21.97 5.43 -25.64
N VAL A 19 21.97 6.77 -25.50
CA VAL A 19 21.35 7.39 -24.35
C VAL A 19 19.89 6.99 -24.43
N SER A 20 19.58 5.86 -23.80
CA SER A 20 18.27 5.27 -23.83
C SER A 20 17.30 6.33 -23.29
N LEU A 21 16.29 6.68 -24.08
CA LEU A 21 15.19 7.58 -23.70
C LEU A 21 14.76 7.45 -22.22
N PRO A 22 14.65 6.23 -21.64
CA PRO A 22 14.40 6.08 -20.20
C PRO A 22 15.48 6.69 -19.29
N ALA A 23 16.76 6.58 -19.62
CA ALA A 23 17.85 7.18 -18.83
C ALA A 23 17.75 8.71 -18.82
N LEU A 24 17.43 9.33 -19.96
CA LEU A 24 17.25 10.78 -20.03
C LEU A 24 16.01 11.24 -19.24
N GLY A 25 14.94 10.45 -19.28
CA GLY A 25 13.75 10.65 -18.44
C GLY A 25 14.06 10.55 -16.94
N LEU A 26 14.81 9.53 -16.52
CA LEU A 26 15.25 9.35 -15.14
C LEU A 26 16.10 10.52 -14.63
N ILE A 27 17.01 11.02 -15.47
CA ILE A 27 17.82 12.20 -15.14
C ILE A 27 16.93 13.43 -14.95
N GLY A 28 15.97 13.67 -15.86
CA GLY A 28 15.02 14.78 -15.75
C GLY A 28 14.16 14.69 -14.48
N ILE A 29 13.64 13.50 -14.15
CA ILE A 29 12.88 13.25 -12.92
C ILE A 29 13.76 13.51 -11.68
N GLY A 30 15.02 13.06 -11.70
CA GLY A 30 15.97 13.29 -10.60
C GLY A 30 16.23 14.78 -10.36
N VAL A 31 16.45 15.56 -11.41
CA VAL A 31 16.64 17.01 -11.31
C VAL A 31 15.37 17.69 -10.78
N PHE A 32 14.19 17.29 -11.24
CA PHE A 32 12.91 17.82 -10.77
C PHE A 32 12.70 17.55 -9.28
N LEU A 33 12.92 16.31 -8.82
CA LEU A 33 12.83 15.93 -7.41
C LEU A 33 13.85 16.67 -6.54
N LEU A 34 15.05 16.94 -7.09
CA LEU A 34 16.07 17.72 -6.38
C LEU A 34 15.63 19.17 -6.21
N ALA A 35 15.05 19.77 -7.26
CA ALA A 35 14.54 21.15 -7.21
C ALA A 35 13.41 21.31 -6.20
N THR A 36 12.47 20.37 -6.13
CA THR A 36 11.37 20.42 -5.14
C THR A 36 11.89 20.22 -3.72
N ASN A 37 12.87 19.34 -3.51
CA ASN A 37 13.52 19.16 -2.22
C ASN A 37 14.26 20.43 -1.76
N MET A 38 14.93 21.14 -2.67
CA MET A 38 15.55 22.44 -2.36
C MET A 38 14.55 23.52 -1.97
N MET A 39 13.31 23.46 -2.48
CA MET A 39 12.21 24.35 -2.08
C MET A 39 11.57 23.94 -0.73
N GLY A 40 12.09 22.92 -0.05
CA GLY A 40 11.54 22.40 1.20
C GLY A 40 10.27 21.56 1.01
N ILE A 41 9.93 21.22 -0.24
CA ILE A 41 8.78 20.37 -0.55
C ILE A 41 9.28 18.94 -0.74
N HIS A 42 9.14 18.13 0.30
CA HIS A 42 9.45 16.70 0.25
C HIS A 42 8.33 15.94 -0.48
N LEU A 43 8.27 16.13 -1.81
CA LEU A 43 7.22 15.57 -2.68
C LEU A 43 7.13 14.03 -2.56
N ILE A 44 8.28 13.38 -2.34
CA ILE A 44 8.38 11.93 -2.21
C ILE A 44 7.66 11.41 -0.95
N ASP A 45 7.71 12.17 0.15
CA ASP A 45 7.08 11.81 1.42
C ASP A 45 5.56 11.84 1.30
N ILE A 46 5.04 12.87 0.63
CA ILE A 46 3.61 13.02 0.33
C ILE A 46 3.16 11.93 -0.65
N PHE A 47 3.92 11.72 -1.72
CA PHE A 47 3.58 10.75 -2.76
C PHE A 47 3.48 9.33 -2.21
N TRP A 48 4.42 8.93 -1.36
CA TRP A 48 4.41 7.60 -0.72
C TRP A 48 3.17 7.38 0.16
N VAL A 49 2.83 8.36 1.00
CA VAL A 49 1.63 8.29 1.85
C VAL A 49 0.36 8.17 1.02
N VAL A 50 0.22 9.00 -0.01
CA VAL A 50 -0.96 8.98 -0.89
C VAL A 50 -1.05 7.64 -1.62
N LEU A 51 0.08 7.08 -2.08
CA LEU A 51 0.14 5.79 -2.77
C LEU A 51 -0.32 4.62 -1.90
N VAL A 52 -0.09 4.66 -0.58
CA VAL A 52 -0.58 3.64 0.37
C VAL A 52 -2.02 3.93 0.81
N MET A 53 -2.37 5.19 1.02
CA MET A 53 -3.69 5.59 1.52
C MET A 53 -4.79 5.46 0.46
N MET A 54 -4.52 5.82 -0.81
CA MET A 54 -5.46 5.68 -1.93
C MET A 54 -6.04 4.25 -2.07
N PRO A 55 -5.24 3.17 -2.16
CA PRO A 55 -5.80 1.83 -2.25
C PRO A 55 -6.54 1.44 -0.97
N GLY A 56 -6.06 1.84 0.22
CA GLY A 56 -6.79 1.61 1.46
C GLY A 56 -8.20 2.23 1.44
N LEU A 57 -8.29 3.47 0.96
CA LEU A 57 -9.55 4.19 0.79
C LEU A 57 -10.44 3.52 -0.26
N LEU A 58 -9.86 3.08 -1.38
CA LEU A 58 -10.55 2.40 -2.47
C LEU A 58 -11.13 1.05 -2.02
N LEU A 59 -10.47 0.34 -1.09
CA LEU A 59 -10.97 -0.92 -0.54
C LEU A 59 -12.04 -0.69 0.54
N LEU A 60 -11.94 0.37 1.34
CA LEU A 60 -12.94 0.72 2.36
C LEU A 60 -14.21 1.34 1.76
N TRP A 61 -14.08 2.14 0.70
CA TRP A 61 -15.19 2.83 0.06
C TRP A 61 -16.37 1.90 -0.29
N PRO A 62 -16.19 0.80 -1.05
CA PRO A 62 -17.28 -0.12 -1.36
C PRO A 62 -17.78 -0.89 -0.13
N ALA A 63 -16.95 -1.11 0.88
CA ALA A 63 -17.36 -1.74 2.14
C ALA A 63 -18.23 -0.80 3.02
N TYR A 64 -18.05 0.52 2.89
CA TYR A 64 -18.85 1.53 3.59
C TYR A 64 -20.17 1.83 2.87
N THR A 65 -20.17 1.84 1.54
CA THR A 65 -21.36 2.12 0.73
C THR A 65 -22.24 0.88 0.47
N ALA A 66 -21.86 -0.30 0.99
CA ALA A 66 -22.59 -1.53 0.73
C ALA A 66 -23.89 -1.64 1.57
N THR A 67 -25.04 -1.64 0.89
CA THR A 67 -26.37 -2.00 1.38
C THR A 67 -26.40 -3.45 1.90
N PRO A 68 -27.21 -3.82 2.93
CA PRO A 68 -27.16 -5.12 3.63
C PRO A 68 -27.13 -6.39 2.74
N GLU A 69 -27.76 -6.34 1.56
CA GLU A 69 -27.79 -7.46 0.60
C GLU A 69 -26.47 -7.63 -0.18
N ARG A 70 -25.74 -6.53 -0.42
CA ARG A 70 -24.47 -6.49 -1.16
C ARG A 70 -23.25 -6.54 -0.24
N SER A 71 -23.44 -6.22 1.05
CA SER A 71 -22.38 -6.21 2.07
C SER A 71 -21.66 -7.55 2.20
N ARG A 72 -22.32 -8.69 1.99
CA ARG A 72 -21.69 -10.00 2.18
C ARG A 72 -20.57 -10.32 1.19
N CYS A 73 -20.67 -9.81 -0.04
CA CYS A 73 -19.70 -10.11 -1.10
C CYS A 73 -18.45 -9.23 -1.01
N LEU A 74 -18.56 -7.98 -0.51
CA LEU A 74 -17.42 -7.05 -0.41
C LEU A 74 -16.96 -6.78 1.04
N ALA A 75 -17.63 -7.31 2.05
CA ALA A 75 -17.25 -7.17 3.46
C ALA A 75 -15.82 -7.61 3.74
N PHE A 76 -15.33 -8.66 3.10
CA PHE A 76 -13.97 -9.17 3.31
C PHE A 76 -12.88 -8.13 2.98
N LEU A 77 -13.20 -7.14 2.13
CA LEU A 77 -12.31 -6.05 1.73
C LEU A 77 -12.12 -5.00 2.84
N ALA A 78 -12.99 -4.98 3.84
CA ALA A 78 -12.92 -4.04 4.95
C ALA A 78 -11.67 -4.24 5.81
N VAL A 79 -11.20 -5.49 5.98
CA VAL A 79 -9.98 -5.79 6.75
C VAL A 79 -8.72 -5.25 6.07
N PRO A 80 -8.38 -5.64 4.82
CA PRO A 80 -7.21 -5.10 4.15
C PRO A 80 -7.33 -3.59 3.90
N GLY A 81 -8.54 -3.06 3.65
CA GLY A 81 -8.77 -1.62 3.55
C GLY A 81 -8.46 -0.87 4.85
N ALA A 82 -8.93 -1.38 5.99
CA ALA A 82 -8.65 -0.79 7.29
C ALA A 82 -7.15 -0.84 7.65
N MET A 83 -6.47 -1.94 7.33
CA MET A 83 -5.03 -2.07 7.52
C MET A 83 -4.25 -1.05 6.68
N LEU A 84 -4.54 -0.95 5.38
CA LEU A 84 -3.86 0.01 4.50
C LEU A 84 -4.11 1.46 4.91
N MET A 85 -5.34 1.79 5.33
CA MET A 85 -5.65 3.11 5.87
C MET A 85 -4.89 3.40 7.15
N ALA A 86 -4.78 2.43 8.07
CA ALA A 86 -4.00 2.59 9.28
C ALA A 86 -2.51 2.80 8.96
N ILE A 87 -1.94 2.04 8.03
CA ILE A 87 -0.56 2.20 7.58
C ILE A 87 -0.35 3.57 6.93
N GLY A 88 -1.25 4.00 6.03
CA GLY A 88 -1.16 5.31 5.39
C GLY A 88 -1.22 6.47 6.40
N LEU A 89 -2.12 6.38 7.38
CA LEU A 89 -2.22 7.37 8.46
C LEU A 89 -0.97 7.37 9.35
N LEU A 90 -0.43 6.19 9.64
CA LEU A 90 0.78 6.04 10.44
C LEU A 90 1.99 6.68 9.74
N LEU A 91 2.17 6.38 8.45
CA LEU A 91 3.22 6.98 7.62
C LEU A 91 3.07 8.49 7.51
N PHE A 92 1.83 9.00 7.43
CA PHE A 92 1.56 10.42 7.46
C PHE A 92 2.03 11.08 8.76
N VAL A 93 1.71 10.48 9.91
CA VAL A 93 2.16 10.97 11.22
C VAL A 93 3.68 10.87 11.36
N MET A 94 4.30 9.81 10.84
CA MET A 94 5.76 9.66 10.83
C MET A 94 6.44 10.73 9.98
N ASN A 95 5.88 11.06 8.80
CA ASN A 95 6.40 12.16 7.97
C ASN A 95 6.29 13.52 8.66
N LEU A 96 5.21 13.76 9.43
CA LEU A 96 5.05 15.01 10.19
C LEU A 96 5.99 15.12 11.39
N THR A 97 6.25 14.00 12.06
CA THR A 97 7.07 13.97 13.28
C THR A 97 8.55 13.68 13.02
N GLY A 98 8.89 13.19 11.83
CA GLY A 98 10.24 12.74 11.46
C GLY A 98 10.67 11.44 12.14
N HIS A 99 9.82 10.80 12.95
CA HIS A 99 10.15 9.61 13.74
C HIS A 99 9.76 8.31 13.03
N PHE A 100 10.56 7.90 12.05
CA PHE A 100 10.35 6.64 11.33
C PHE A 100 10.64 5.39 12.18
N GLU A 101 11.36 5.53 13.30
CA GLU A 101 11.66 4.44 14.23
C GLU A 101 10.38 3.87 14.87
N ALA A 102 9.32 4.67 14.95
CA ALA A 102 8.02 4.23 15.44
C ALA A 102 7.41 3.09 14.59
N TRP A 103 7.90 2.87 13.35
CA TRP A 103 7.46 1.76 12.50
C TRP A 103 7.62 0.40 13.17
N ALA A 104 8.72 0.19 13.89
CA ALA A 104 9.01 -1.06 14.58
C ALA A 104 7.96 -1.41 15.65
N TYR A 105 7.31 -0.41 16.24
CA TYR A 105 6.37 -0.59 17.37
C TYR A 105 4.89 -0.47 16.96
N SER A 106 4.62 0.04 15.77
CA SER A 106 3.27 0.39 15.32
C SER A 106 2.47 -0.79 14.76
N TRP A 107 3.08 -1.97 14.61
CA TRP A 107 2.41 -3.17 14.11
C TRP A 107 1.15 -3.55 14.90
N THR A 108 1.12 -3.27 16.20
CA THR A 108 -0.06 -3.48 17.04
C THR A 108 -1.26 -2.64 16.60
N LEU A 109 -1.03 -1.41 16.12
CA LEU A 109 -2.08 -0.55 15.57
C LEU A 109 -2.64 -1.11 14.25
N VAL A 110 -1.77 -1.68 13.41
CA VAL A 110 -2.19 -2.33 12.15
C VAL A 110 -3.05 -3.56 12.45
N LEU A 111 -2.67 -4.36 13.44
CA LEU A 111 -3.48 -5.50 13.91
C LEU A 111 -4.80 -5.04 14.54
N ALA A 112 -4.80 -3.95 15.30
CA ALA A 112 -6.01 -3.35 15.85
C ALA A 112 -6.96 -2.87 14.74
N ALA A 113 -6.42 -2.28 13.67
CA ALA A 113 -7.20 -1.88 12.50
C ALA A 113 -7.81 -3.10 11.78
N ALA A 114 -7.07 -4.20 11.68
CA ALA A 114 -7.61 -5.46 11.15
C ALA A 114 -8.76 -5.99 12.03
N ALA A 115 -8.59 -5.98 13.35
CA ALA A 115 -9.62 -6.38 14.31
C ALA A 115 -10.87 -5.49 14.20
N TYR A 116 -10.69 -4.18 14.03
CA TYR A 116 -11.77 -3.24 13.76
C TYR A 116 -12.50 -3.56 12.45
N GLY A 117 -11.78 -3.89 11.39
CA GLY A 117 -12.36 -4.36 10.12
C GLY A 117 -13.22 -5.61 10.31
N VAL A 118 -12.76 -6.60 11.10
CA VAL A 118 -13.54 -7.80 11.43
C VAL A 118 -14.79 -7.46 12.24
N MET A 119 -14.67 -6.58 13.23
CA MET A 119 -15.80 -6.12 14.03
C MET A 119 -16.85 -5.40 13.17
N TYR A 120 -16.40 -4.54 12.25
CA TYR A 120 -17.24 -3.86 11.28
C TYR A 120 -18.04 -4.84 10.42
N ILE A 121 -17.39 -5.89 9.90
CA ILE A 121 -18.06 -6.96 9.14
C ILE A 121 -19.11 -7.69 9.99
N ARG A 122 -18.79 -7.98 11.26
CA ARG A 122 -19.69 -8.69 12.18
C ARG A 122 -20.95 -7.88 12.50
N ARG A 123 -20.88 -6.55 12.52
CA ARG A 123 -22.03 -5.67 12.77
C ARG A 123 -23.17 -5.90 11.75
N PHE A 124 -22.87 -6.30 10.52
CA PHE A 124 -23.86 -6.54 9.47
C PHE A 124 -24.27 -8.02 9.32
N ASN A 125 -23.67 -8.95 10.08
CA ASN A 125 -24.05 -10.37 10.11
C ASN A 125 -24.45 -10.80 11.54
N PRO A 126 -25.65 -10.44 12.02
CA PRO A 126 -26.15 -10.88 13.32
C PRO A 126 -26.40 -12.41 13.44
N GLU A 127 -26.36 -13.18 12.35
CA GLU A 127 -26.93 -14.55 12.27
C GLU A 127 -25.97 -15.69 11.84
N HIS A 128 -24.65 -15.58 11.97
CA HIS A 128 -23.77 -16.70 11.58
C HIS A 128 -23.44 -17.68 12.72
N ARG A 129 -24.29 -18.71 12.86
CA ARG A 129 -24.02 -20.13 13.21
C ARG A 129 -23.03 -20.49 14.34
N ALA A 130 -22.57 -19.54 15.15
CA ALA A 130 -21.74 -19.81 16.33
C ALA A 130 -22.57 -20.24 17.54
N HIS A 131 -23.84 -19.79 17.61
CA HIS A 131 -24.73 -20.14 18.72
C HIS A 131 -25.33 -21.56 18.59
N GLU A 132 -25.51 -22.07 17.37
CA GLU A 132 -26.05 -23.44 17.19
C GLU A 132 -25.01 -24.53 17.44
N ARG A 133 -23.73 -24.27 17.16
CA ARG A 133 -22.65 -25.26 17.37
C ARG A 133 -22.26 -25.38 18.85
N GLY A 134 -22.43 -24.33 19.64
CA GLY A 134 -22.23 -24.36 21.11
C GLY A 134 -23.30 -25.16 21.85
N ARG A 135 -24.59 -24.99 21.49
CA ARG A 135 -25.69 -25.71 22.16
C ARG A 135 -25.68 -27.22 21.93
N ARG A 136 -25.21 -27.69 20.77
CA ARG A 136 -25.08 -29.15 20.52
C ARG A 136 -23.94 -29.78 21.34
N PHE A 137 -22.88 -29.04 21.65
CA PHE A 137 -21.82 -29.55 22.53
C PHE A 137 -22.31 -29.69 23.97
N VAL A 138 -23.15 -28.76 24.44
CA VAL A 138 -23.74 -28.81 25.80
C VAL A 138 -24.79 -29.91 25.95
N HIS A 139 -25.48 -30.30 24.88
CA HIS A 139 -26.45 -31.39 24.90
C HIS A 139 -25.87 -32.77 24.52
N ALA A 140 -24.62 -32.82 24.03
CA ALA A 140 -23.93 -34.08 23.68
C ALA A 140 -22.96 -34.57 24.76
N MET A 141 -22.89 -33.86 25.90
CA MET A 141 -22.18 -34.24 27.11
C MET A 141 -23.20 -34.48 28.22
#